data_AF-A0AAV1LL48-F1
#
_entry.id   AF-A0AAV1LL48-F1
#
_cell.length_a   1.000
_cell.length_b   1.000
_cell.length_c   1.000
_cell.angle_alpha   90.00
_cell.angle_beta   90.00
_cell.angle_gamma   90.00
#
_symmetry.space_group_name_H-M   'P 1'
#
loop_
_entity.id
_entity.type
_entity.pdbx_description
1 polymer ?
#
loop_
_entity_poly.entity_id
_entity_poly.type
_entity_poly.pdbx_seq_one_letter_code
_entity_poly.pdbx_strand_id
1 'polypeptide(L)'
;MFVVVLFYGKNFFIRKKNFLIFFSRVPLQQSSASLHCTSLVAPLLKPNLKSLHAFCHYPTFYISLPYTYFYGTVGFFISVRHLKRHLGKMVVNNNNALTSQDALILHDLKIIAASMGIVQYICLLVGCLTQNPALFLPHMTANLITVFAKILNVLLTLSKINIKSIALFRQKTATIAIMMFNWCQEFCVFRQYLCICDL
;
A
#
# COMPACT_ATOMS: atom_id res chain seq x y z
N MET A 1 5.67 -22.04 -9.03
CA MET A 1 6.05 -20.67 -8.64
C MET A 1 5.16 -19.68 -9.39
N PHE A 2 4.01 -19.31 -8.83
CA PHE A 2 3.05 -18.42 -9.50
C PHE A 2 3.40 -16.96 -9.20
N VAL A 3 4.18 -16.34 -10.08
CA VAL A 3 4.39 -14.89 -10.10
C VAL A 3 3.24 -14.27 -10.87
N VAL A 4 2.10 -14.05 -10.20
CA VAL A 4 0.98 -13.29 -10.79
C VAL A 4 1.14 -11.83 -10.36
N VAL A 5 1.92 -11.07 -11.14
CA VAL A 5 1.95 -9.61 -11.02
C VAL A 5 0.73 -9.07 -11.77
N LEU A 6 -0.41 -8.99 -11.07
CA LEU A 6 -1.62 -8.38 -11.62
C LEU A 6 -1.56 -6.86 -11.48
N PHE A 7 -1.08 -6.24 -12.55
CA PHE A 7 -1.10 -4.80 -12.77
C PHE A 7 -2.51 -4.29 -13.09
N TYR A 8 -3.02 -3.34 -12.31
CA TYR A 8 -4.21 -2.57 -12.68
C TYR A 8 -3.87 -1.10 -12.90
N GLY A 9 -3.42 -0.81 -14.12
CA GLY A 9 -3.52 0.51 -14.74
C GLY A 9 -4.77 0.56 -15.60
N LYS A 10 -5.89 1.02 -15.03
CA LYS A 10 -7.07 1.67 -15.66
C LYS A 10 -8.27 1.49 -14.70
N ASN A 11 -8.84 2.61 -14.26
CA ASN A 11 -10.06 2.72 -13.43
C ASN A 11 -9.90 2.69 -11.90
N PHE A 12 -8.95 3.45 -11.36
CA PHE A 12 -9.06 3.94 -9.98
C PHE A 12 -9.58 5.37 -9.99
N PHE A 13 -10.89 5.51 -10.25
CA PHE A 13 -11.64 6.75 -10.00
C PHE A 13 -12.48 6.50 -8.74
N ILE A 14 -11.84 6.53 -7.57
CA ILE A 14 -12.57 6.63 -6.31
C ILE A 14 -13.13 8.04 -6.25
N ARG A 15 -14.46 8.10 -6.13
CA ARG A 15 -15.26 9.31 -5.93
C ARG A 15 -14.60 10.23 -4.90
N LYS A 16 -14.30 11.46 -5.34
CA LYS A 16 -13.87 12.62 -4.55
C LYS A 16 -14.71 12.74 -3.27
N LYS A 17 -14.01 12.80 -2.13
CA LYS A 17 -14.25 13.56 -0.88
C LYS A 17 -13.80 12.72 0.33
N ASN A 18 -12.86 13.25 1.11
CA ASN A 18 -12.44 12.82 2.47
C ASN A 18 -11.14 12.02 2.67
N PHE A 19 -10.30 11.80 1.66
CA PHE A 19 -9.02 11.08 1.90
C PHE A 19 -7.80 11.99 2.17
N LEU A 20 -8.02 13.29 2.33
CA LEU A 20 -6.97 14.31 2.30
C LEU A 20 -6.81 14.98 3.67
N ILE A 21 -6.55 14.20 4.73
CA ILE A 21 -6.23 14.76 6.05
C ILE A 21 -5.03 14.07 6.74
N PHE A 22 -4.58 12.88 6.35
CA PHE A 22 -3.77 12.09 7.28
C PHE A 22 -2.23 12.19 7.21
N PHE A 23 -1.60 12.94 6.28
CA PHE A 23 -0.13 12.86 6.13
C PHE A 23 0.65 14.17 6.06
N SER A 24 0.05 15.33 6.37
CA SER A 24 0.78 16.62 6.29
C SER A 24 1.68 16.95 7.50
N ARG A 25 1.89 16.03 8.44
CA ARG A 25 2.88 16.18 9.53
C ARG A 25 3.53 14.85 9.88
N VAL A 26 4.54 14.46 9.11
CA VAL A 26 5.58 13.55 9.62
C VAL A 26 6.87 14.37 9.65
N PRO A 27 7.25 14.97 10.79
CA PRO A 27 8.60 15.50 10.93
C PRO A 27 9.58 14.34 10.86
N LEU A 28 10.51 14.41 9.89
CA LEU A 28 11.75 13.64 9.86
C LEU A 28 12.61 14.08 11.07
N GLN A 29 12.26 13.62 12.26
CA GLN A 29 13.08 13.76 13.46
C GLN A 29 13.64 12.38 13.80
N GLN A 30 14.67 12.05 13.01
CA GLN A 30 15.46 10.84 13.11
C GLN A 30 16.41 11.02 14.30
N SER A 31 16.15 10.28 15.40
CA SER A 31 17.15 9.67 16.32
C SER A 31 16.65 9.40 17.75
N SER A 32 15.41 9.75 18.13
CA SER A 32 14.89 9.48 19.49
C SER A 32 13.49 8.85 19.56
N ALA A 33 12.82 8.62 18.41
CA ALA A 33 11.47 8.04 18.36
C ALA A 33 11.43 6.50 18.36
N SER A 34 12.57 5.82 18.23
CA SER A 34 12.67 4.35 18.28
C SER A 34 12.42 3.77 19.67
N LEU A 35 12.56 4.55 20.74
CA LEU A 35 12.35 4.07 22.12
C LEU A 35 10.87 4.12 22.56
N HIS A 36 10.06 5.01 21.98
CA HIS A 36 8.67 5.23 22.41
C HIS A 36 7.64 4.40 21.66
N CYS A 37 7.92 4.00 20.41
CA CYS A 37 6.98 3.19 19.62
C CYS A 37 6.93 1.73 20.10
N THR A 38 8.03 1.22 20.66
CA THR A 38 8.10 -0.11 21.32
C THR A 38 7.20 -0.17 22.56
N SER A 39 7.15 0.89 23.38
CA SER A 39 6.40 0.84 24.64
C SER A 39 4.87 0.85 24.49
N LEU A 40 4.33 1.41 23.40
CA LEU A 40 2.88 1.51 23.16
C LEU A 40 2.32 0.34 22.34
N VAL A 41 3.10 -0.18 21.38
CA VAL A 41 2.65 -1.26 20.49
C VAL A 41 2.97 -2.64 21.06
N ALA A 42 4.09 -2.80 21.78
CA ALA A 42 4.47 -4.10 22.36
C ALA A 42 3.45 -4.71 23.33
N PRO A 43 2.81 -3.98 24.27
CA PRO A 43 1.87 -4.60 25.20
C PRO A 43 0.58 -5.07 24.52
N LEU A 44 0.12 -4.38 23.47
CA LEU A 44 -1.07 -4.77 22.70
C LEU A 44 -0.82 -5.99 21.80
N LEU A 45 0.42 -6.21 21.36
CA LEU A 45 0.80 -7.33 20.49
C LEU A 45 1.17 -8.60 21.28
N LYS A 46 1.51 -8.48 22.57
CA LYS A 46 2.02 -9.54 23.45
C LYS A 46 1.16 -10.80 23.60
N PRO A 47 -0.19 -10.74 23.70
CA PRO A 47 -0.98 -11.95 23.93
C PRO A 47 -1.08 -12.88 22.71
N ASN A 48 -0.96 -12.35 21.48
CA ASN A 48 -1.12 -13.11 20.24
C ASN A 48 0.21 -13.42 19.50
N LEU A 49 1.33 -13.09 20.13
CA LEU A 49 2.67 -13.14 19.54
C LEU A 49 3.10 -14.56 19.13
N LYS A 50 2.72 -15.59 19.92
CA LYS A 50 3.03 -17.00 19.63
C LYS A 50 2.32 -17.54 18.39
N SER A 51 1.05 -17.18 18.20
CA SER A 51 0.26 -17.61 17.04
C SER A 51 0.74 -16.94 15.75
N LEU A 52 1.03 -15.64 15.81
CA LEU A 52 1.60 -14.90 14.67
C LEU A 52 3.00 -15.38 14.27
N HIS A 53 3.81 -15.80 15.25
CA HIS A 53 5.11 -16.40 15.00
C HIS A 53 4.99 -17.71 14.22
N ALA A 54 4.07 -18.60 14.63
CA ALA A 54 3.80 -19.84 13.91
C ALA A 54 3.30 -19.60 12.48
N PHE A 55 2.48 -18.55 12.26
CA PHE A 55 2.01 -18.16 10.93
C PHE A 55 3.14 -17.72 9.99
N CYS A 56 4.05 -16.87 10.47
CA CYS A 56 5.17 -16.39 9.64
C CYS A 56 6.28 -17.44 9.42
N HIS A 57 6.31 -18.51 10.22
CA HIS A 57 7.21 -19.65 10.02
C HIS A 57 6.73 -20.64 8.95
N TYR A 58 5.54 -20.45 8.38
CA TYR A 58 5.05 -21.32 7.31
C TYR A 58 6.00 -21.24 6.10
N PRO A 59 6.29 -22.35 5.39
CA PRO A 59 7.28 -22.38 4.30
C PRO A 59 7.00 -21.36 3.19
N THR A 60 5.73 -21.03 2.94
CA THR A 60 5.32 -19.99 1.98
C THR A 60 5.76 -18.57 2.37
N PHE A 61 5.97 -18.31 3.66
CA PHE A 61 6.39 -17.01 4.21
C PHE A 61 7.88 -16.98 4.58
N TYR A 62 8.59 -18.11 4.50
CA TYR A 62 10.05 -18.14 4.69
C TYR A 62 10.79 -17.31 3.62
N ILE A 63 10.24 -17.23 2.40
CA ILE A 63 10.78 -16.47 1.27
C ILE A 63 10.28 -15.00 1.30
N SER A 64 9.66 -14.55 2.39
CA SER A 64 9.04 -13.22 2.50
C SER A 64 10.02 -12.06 2.31
N LEU A 65 11.27 -12.19 2.79
CA LEU A 65 12.28 -11.15 2.70
C LEU A 65 12.74 -10.89 1.24
N PRO A 66 13.26 -11.88 0.48
CA PRO A 66 13.59 -11.67 -0.93
C PRO A 66 12.36 -11.34 -1.79
N TYR A 67 11.18 -11.88 -1.43
CA TYR A 67 9.92 -11.51 -2.07
C TYR A 67 9.60 -10.02 -1.90
N THR A 68 9.70 -9.50 -0.67
CA THR A 68 9.40 -8.09 -0.37
C THR A 68 10.40 -7.17 -1.06
N TYR A 69 11.67 -7.56 -1.16
CA TYR A 69 12.68 -6.81 -1.90
C TYR A 69 12.35 -6.72 -3.41
N PHE A 70 12.00 -7.85 -4.02
CA PHE A 70 11.60 -7.90 -5.42
C PHE A 70 10.32 -7.11 -5.67
N TYR A 71 9.31 -7.30 -4.82
CA TYR A 71 8.04 -6.59 -4.87
C TYR A 71 8.22 -5.08 -4.74
N GLY A 72 9.02 -4.62 -3.77
CA GLY A 72 9.33 -3.20 -3.58
C GLY A 72 10.06 -2.60 -4.77
N THR A 73 11.03 -3.33 -5.35
CA THR A 73 11.80 -2.88 -6.51
C THR A 73 10.91 -2.74 -7.74
N VAL A 74 10.09 -3.77 -8.02
CA VAL A 74 9.12 -3.75 -9.11
C VAL A 74 8.13 -2.60 -8.91
N GLY A 75 7.53 -2.49 -7.72
CA GLY A 75 6.60 -1.41 -7.34
C GLY A 75 7.18 -0.01 -7.56
N PHE A 76 8.44 0.20 -7.17
CA PHE A 76 9.17 1.44 -7.38
C PHE A 76 9.30 1.80 -8.87
N PHE A 77 9.80 0.88 -9.69
CA PHE A 77 9.97 1.12 -11.14
C PHE A 77 8.65 1.45 -11.83
N ILE A 78 7.56 0.78 -11.43
CA ILE A 78 6.23 1.02 -11.97
C ILE A 78 5.76 2.42 -11.58
N SER A 79 5.95 2.80 -10.32
CA SER A 79 5.54 4.10 -9.79
C SER A 79 6.29 5.24 -10.46
N VAL A 80 7.60 5.08 -10.69
CA VAL A 80 8.43 6.03 -11.45
C VAL A 80 7.97 6.14 -12.89
N ARG A 81 7.73 5.01 -13.58
CA ARG A 81 7.22 5.01 -14.96
C ARG A 81 5.85 5.66 -15.06
N HIS A 82 4.97 5.41 -14.08
CA HIS A 82 3.65 6.02 -13.99
C HIS A 82 3.75 7.54 -13.79
N LEU A 83 4.62 8.00 -12.88
CA LEU A 83 4.87 9.42 -12.66
C LEU A 83 5.43 10.10 -13.93
N LYS A 84 6.45 9.51 -14.58
CA LYS A 84 7.00 10.01 -15.85
C LYS A 84 5.93 10.16 -16.92
N ARG A 85 5.00 9.19 -17.00
CA ARG A 85 3.89 9.23 -17.97
C ARG A 85 2.87 10.34 -17.68
N HIS A 86 2.65 10.69 -16.41
CA HIS A 86 1.73 11.79 -16.05
C HIS A 86 2.39 13.15 -16.20
N LEU A 87 3.67 13.30 -15.83
CA LEU A 87 4.42 14.55 -16.03
C LEU A 87 4.59 14.92 -17.51
N GLY A 88 4.74 13.93 -18.40
CA GLY A 88 4.87 14.15 -19.84
C GLY A 88 3.56 14.51 -20.55
N LYS A 89 2.40 14.37 -19.89
CA LYS A 89 1.11 14.80 -20.44
C LYS A 89 0.83 16.22 -19.97
N MET A 90 1.43 17.20 -20.64
CA MET A 90 0.96 18.58 -20.50
C MET A 90 -0.53 18.64 -20.85
N VAL A 91 -1.31 19.33 -20.01
CA VAL A 91 -2.74 19.61 -20.26
C VAL A 91 -2.81 20.56 -21.46
N VAL A 92 -2.69 20.04 -22.68
CA VAL A 92 -2.94 20.80 -23.91
C VAL A 92 -4.44 21.06 -23.97
N ASN A 93 -4.81 22.23 -23.48
CA ASN A 93 -6.18 22.69 -23.30
C ASN A 93 -6.78 23.10 -24.64
N ASN A 94 -7.23 22.14 -25.45
CA ASN A 94 -8.09 22.45 -26.58
C ASN A 94 -9.55 22.57 -26.09
N ASN A 95 -9.96 23.84 -25.90
CA ASN A 95 -11.31 24.35 -26.13
C ASN A 95 -12.41 24.12 -25.09
N ASN A 96 -12.19 24.19 -23.76
CA ASN A 96 -13.29 24.40 -22.80
C ASN A 96 -12.82 25.11 -21.51
N ALA A 97 -12.90 26.44 -21.48
CA ALA A 97 -12.41 27.29 -20.39
C ALA A 97 -13.17 27.14 -19.04
N LEU A 98 -14.37 26.54 -19.04
CA LEU A 98 -15.23 26.50 -17.85
C LEU A 98 -14.97 25.33 -16.88
N THR A 99 -14.08 24.39 -17.22
CA THR A 99 -13.68 23.23 -16.38
C THR A 99 -12.19 23.16 -16.10
N SER A 100 -11.43 24.21 -16.44
CA SER A 100 -9.96 24.23 -16.35
C SER A 100 -9.46 24.13 -14.90
N GLN A 101 -10.14 24.73 -13.93
CA GLN A 101 -9.71 24.71 -12.52
C GLN A 101 -9.86 23.32 -11.89
N ASP A 102 -10.96 22.62 -12.15
CA ASP A 102 -11.18 21.24 -11.68
C ASP A 102 -10.21 20.24 -12.33
N ALA A 103 -9.84 20.47 -13.59
CA ALA A 103 -8.86 19.66 -14.32
C ALA A 103 -7.44 19.85 -13.77
N LEU A 104 -7.05 21.09 -13.45
CA LEU A 104 -5.78 21.42 -12.80
C LEU A 104 -5.67 20.77 -11.41
N ILE A 105 -6.70 20.92 -10.57
CA ILE A 105 -6.74 20.29 -9.24
C ILE A 105 -6.65 18.76 -9.33
N LEU A 106 -7.33 18.15 -10.29
CA LEU A 106 -7.29 16.70 -10.49
C LEU A 106 -5.90 16.22 -10.96
N HIS A 107 -5.22 17.02 -11.78
CA HIS A 107 -3.87 16.73 -12.24
C HIS A 107 -2.87 16.77 -11.08
N ASP A 108 -2.91 17.82 -10.27
CA ASP A 108 -2.02 17.97 -9.11
C ASP A 108 -2.25 16.87 -8.08
N LEU A 109 -3.52 16.52 -7.82
CA LEU A 109 -3.85 15.42 -6.93
C LEU A 109 -3.32 14.06 -7.43
N LYS A 110 -3.31 13.83 -8.75
CA LYS A 110 -2.73 12.62 -9.33
C LYS A 110 -1.22 12.57 -9.20
N ILE A 111 -0.54 13.72 -9.36
CA ILE A 111 0.91 13.83 -9.15
C ILE A 111 1.23 13.54 -7.68
N ILE A 112 0.51 14.17 -6.74
CA ILE A 112 0.69 13.96 -5.30
C ILE A 112 0.43 12.48 -4.95
N ALA A 113 -0.63 11.87 -5.47
CA ALA A 113 -0.89 10.45 -5.24
C ALA A 113 0.23 9.56 -5.80
N ALA A 114 0.74 9.88 -6.99
CA ALA A 114 1.83 9.12 -7.62
C ALA A 114 3.16 9.29 -6.86
N SER A 115 3.49 10.50 -6.39
CA SER A 115 4.70 10.75 -5.61
C SER A 115 4.63 10.07 -4.24
N MET A 116 3.48 10.07 -3.58
CA MET A 116 3.26 9.33 -2.33
C MET A 116 3.51 7.82 -2.50
N GLY A 117 3.09 7.23 -3.63
CA GLY A 117 3.39 5.83 -3.95
C GLY A 117 4.90 5.56 -4.08
N ILE A 118 5.65 6.48 -4.71
CA ILE A 118 7.11 6.37 -4.80
C ILE A 118 7.75 6.40 -3.41
N VAL A 119 7.34 7.35 -2.56
CA VAL A 119 7.85 7.46 -1.18
C VAL A 119 7.59 6.17 -0.42
N GLN A 120 6.39 5.60 -0.52
CA GLN A 120 6.06 4.34 0.15
C GLN A 120 6.96 3.18 -0.29
N TYR A 121 7.22 3.03 -1.60
CA TYR A 121 8.13 1.99 -2.10
C TYR A 121 9.60 2.25 -1.75
N ILE A 122 10.04 3.51 -1.70
CA ILE A 122 11.38 3.85 -1.20
C ILE A 122 11.50 3.48 0.28
N CYS A 123 10.52 3.86 1.12
CA CYS A 123 10.50 3.50 2.53
C CYS A 123 10.53 1.97 2.72
N LEU A 124 9.79 1.21 1.90
CA LEU A 124 9.83 -0.25 1.92
C LEU A 124 11.23 -0.80 1.60
N LEU A 125 11.87 -0.30 0.55
CA LEU A 125 13.21 -0.73 0.13
C LEU A 125 14.29 -0.34 1.15
N VAL A 126 14.26 0.90 1.64
CA VAL A 126 15.18 1.39 2.66
C VAL A 126 14.96 0.64 3.97
N GLY A 127 13.71 0.34 4.34
CA GLY A 127 13.38 -0.50 5.50
C GLY A 127 13.98 -1.90 5.37
N CYS A 128 13.93 -2.51 4.19
CA CYS A 128 14.59 -3.79 3.93
C CYS A 128 16.11 -3.71 4.06
N LEU A 129 16.74 -2.66 3.51
CA LEU A 129 18.20 -2.48 3.53
C LEU A 129 18.75 -2.12 4.92
N THR A 130 18.02 -1.27 5.64
CA THR A 130 18.41 -0.78 6.98
C THR A 130 17.90 -1.66 8.11
N GLN A 131 17.10 -2.70 7.78
CA GLN A 131 16.42 -3.57 8.73
C GLN A 131 15.58 -2.80 9.76
N ASN A 132 15.16 -1.57 9.44
CA ASN A 132 14.40 -0.73 10.34
C ASN A 132 12.88 -0.97 10.16
N PRO A 133 12.19 -1.59 11.13
CA PRO A 133 10.77 -1.93 11.00
C PRO A 133 9.86 -0.69 10.87
N ALA A 134 10.27 0.48 11.40
CA ALA A 134 9.45 1.69 11.35
C ALA A 134 9.18 2.17 9.92
N LEU A 135 10.07 1.87 8.96
CA LEU A 135 9.93 2.29 7.57
C LEU A 135 8.90 1.47 6.78
N PHE A 136 8.47 0.32 7.30
CA PHE A 136 7.42 -0.50 6.68
C PHE A 136 6.01 0.01 6.97
N LEU A 137 5.83 0.68 8.11
CA LEU A 137 4.54 1.21 8.58
C LEU A 137 3.78 2.02 7.52
N PRO A 138 4.36 3.05 6.86
CA PRO A 138 3.61 3.87 5.91
C PRO A 138 3.06 3.05 4.73
N HIS A 139 3.82 2.07 4.24
CA HIS A 139 3.38 1.21 3.14
C HIS A 139 2.31 0.21 3.60
N MET A 140 2.51 -0.46 4.75
CA MET A 140 1.53 -1.41 5.28
C MET A 140 0.19 -0.76 5.64
N THR A 141 0.21 0.42 6.26
CA THR A 141 -1.02 1.15 6.63
C THR A 141 -1.75 1.63 5.39
N ALA A 142 -1.06 2.15 4.38
CA ALA A 142 -1.68 2.56 3.13
C ALA A 142 -2.35 1.39 2.39
N ASN A 143 -1.69 0.23 2.35
CA ASN A 143 -2.26 -0.99 1.77
C ASN A 143 -3.48 -1.48 2.55
N LEU A 144 -3.43 -1.47 3.88
CA LEU A 144 -4.56 -1.89 4.72
C LEU A 144 -5.79 -1.00 4.47
N ILE A 145 -5.62 0.32 4.44
CA ILE A 145 -6.73 1.24 4.16
C ILE A 145 -7.27 1.03 2.75
N THR A 146 -6.40 0.79 1.77
CA THR A 146 -6.81 0.52 0.38
C THR A 146 -7.61 -0.78 0.27
N VAL A 147 -7.17 -1.85 0.93
CA VAL A 147 -7.89 -3.12 0.98
C VAL A 147 -9.25 -2.95 1.67
N PHE A 148 -9.28 -2.27 2.81
CA PHE A 148 -10.52 -1.98 3.53
C PHE A 148 -11.53 -1.21 2.65
N ALA A 149 -11.09 -0.16 1.96
CA ALA A 149 -11.93 0.58 1.01
C ALA A 149 -12.45 -0.31 -0.13
N LYS A 150 -11.63 -1.24 -0.65
CA LYS A 150 -12.06 -2.20 -1.67
C LYS A 150 -13.10 -3.19 -1.16
N ILE A 151 -12.92 -3.70 0.06
CA ILE A 151 -13.89 -4.60 0.71
C ILE A 151 -15.23 -3.88 0.86
N LEU A 152 -15.24 -2.65 1.38
CA LEU A 152 -16.45 -1.84 1.49
C LEU A 152 -17.12 -1.62 0.12
N ASN A 153 -16.34 -1.28 -0.90
CA ASN A 153 -16.88 -1.08 -2.25
C ASN A 153 -17.50 -2.36 -2.83
N VAL A 154 -16.87 -3.52 -2.58
CA VAL A 154 -17.40 -4.82 -2.97
C VAL A 154 -18.68 -5.16 -2.21
N LEU A 155 -18.73 -4.91 -0.90
CA LEU A 155 -19.91 -5.14 -0.06
C LEU A 155 -21.11 -4.28 -0.52
N LEU A 156 -20.88 -3.00 -0.80
CA LEU A 156 -21.89 -2.10 -1.36
C LEU A 156 -22.39 -2.54 -2.74
N THR A 157 -21.49 -3.12 -3.56
CA THR A 157 -21.87 -3.69 -4.86
C THR A 157 -22.68 -4.97 -4.69
N LEU A 158 -22.35 -5.79 -3.70
CA LEU A 158 -23.02 -7.07 -3.41
C LEU A 158 -24.46 -6.88 -2.91
N SER A 159 -24.71 -5.80 -2.16
CA SER A 159 -26.06 -5.40 -1.74
C SER A 159 -27.02 -5.20 -2.93
N LYS A 160 -26.50 -4.86 -4.11
CA LYS A 160 -27.26 -4.80 -5.36
C LYS A 160 -27.14 -6.13 -6.10
N ILE A 161 -27.92 -7.12 -5.66
CA ILE A 161 -27.87 -8.49 -6.16
C ILE A 161 -28.28 -8.51 -7.64
N ASN A 162 -27.31 -8.76 -8.53
CA ASN A 162 -27.55 -9.03 -9.94
C ASN A 162 -26.65 -10.21 -10.37
N ILE A 163 -27.20 -11.18 -11.10
CA ILE A 163 -26.53 -12.44 -11.44
C ILE A 163 -25.29 -12.19 -12.34
N LYS A 164 -25.32 -11.15 -13.20
CA LYS A 164 -24.15 -10.70 -13.98
C LYS A 164 -22.99 -10.18 -13.11
N SER A 165 -23.25 -9.86 -11.83
CA SER A 165 -22.25 -9.33 -10.89
C SER A 165 -21.30 -10.41 -10.34
N ILE A 166 -21.65 -11.70 -10.43
CA ILE A 166 -20.90 -12.79 -9.79
C ILE A 166 -19.50 -12.97 -10.43
N ALA A 167 -19.40 -12.93 -11.76
CA ALA A 167 -18.11 -13.05 -12.45
C ALA A 167 -17.18 -11.86 -12.12
N LEU A 168 -17.76 -10.65 -12.07
CA LEU A 168 -17.03 -9.43 -11.73
C LEU A 168 -16.62 -9.39 -10.25
N PHE A 169 -17.45 -9.96 -9.37
CA PHE A 169 -17.13 -10.17 -7.96
C PHE A 169 -15.94 -11.11 -7.80
N ARG A 170 -15.92 -12.26 -8.49
CA ARG A 170 -14.80 -13.21 -8.40
C ARG A 170 -13.46 -12.57 -8.76
N GLN A 171 -13.42 -11.74 -9.81
CA GLN A 171 -12.21 -11.00 -10.18
C GLN A 171 -11.79 -9.97 -9.12
N LYS A 172 -12.75 -9.23 -8.54
CA LYS A 172 -12.48 -8.27 -7.46
C LYS A 172 -11.98 -8.97 -6.19
N THR A 173 -12.59 -10.11 -5.82
CA THR A 173 -12.20 -10.90 -4.65
C THR A 173 -10.81 -11.50 -4.81
N ALA A 174 -10.47 -12.04 -6.00
CA ALA A 174 -9.12 -12.51 -6.29
C ALA A 174 -8.08 -11.39 -6.15
N THR A 175 -8.40 -10.17 -6.61
CA THR A 175 -7.52 -9.01 -6.44
C THR A 175 -7.31 -8.66 -4.96
N ILE A 176 -8.38 -8.69 -4.15
CA ILE A 176 -8.29 -8.45 -2.70
C ILE A 176 -7.44 -9.52 -2.02
N ALA A 177 -7.62 -10.79 -2.39
CA ALA A 177 -6.84 -11.89 -1.84
C ALA A 177 -5.34 -11.75 -2.14
N ILE A 178 -4.97 -11.35 -3.36
CA ILE A 178 -3.57 -11.08 -3.72
C ILE A 178 -3.02 -9.90 -2.91
N MET A 179 -3.79 -8.82 -2.75
CA MET A 179 -3.35 -7.67 -1.94
C MET A 179 -3.15 -8.06 -0.47
N MET A 180 -4.05 -8.88 0.09
CA MET A 180 -3.90 -9.42 1.45
C MET A 180 -2.70 -10.34 1.56
N PHE A 181 -2.43 -11.18 0.55
CA PHE A 181 -1.24 -12.03 0.54
C PHE A 181 0.05 -11.21 0.55
N ASN A 182 0.15 -10.18 -0.29
CA ASN A 182 1.31 -9.28 -0.32
C ASN A 182 1.48 -8.58 1.04
N TRP A 183 0.37 -8.11 1.63
CA TRP A 183 0.40 -7.49 2.95
C TRP A 183 0.87 -8.46 4.04
N CYS A 184 0.43 -9.72 4.02
CA CYS A 184 0.92 -10.74 4.96
C CYS A 184 2.42 -11.01 4.80
N GLN A 185 2.95 -11.02 3.57
CA GLN A 185 4.38 -11.19 3.32
C GLN A 185 5.18 -10.04 3.94
N GLU A 186 4.77 -8.79 3.69
CA GLU A 186 5.40 -7.60 4.29
C GLU A 186 5.30 -7.58 5.82
N PHE A 187 4.12 -7.96 6.35
CA PHE A 187 3.90 -8.05 7.79
C PHE A 187 4.83 -9.08 8.45
N CYS A 188 5.09 -10.21 7.80
CA CYS A 188 6.03 -11.20 8.31
C CYS A 188 7.47 -10.68 8.33
N VAL A 189 7.90 -9.92 7.31
CA VAL A 189 9.23 -9.25 7.32
C VAL A 189 9.31 -8.20 8.44
N PHE A 190 8.27 -7.37 8.59
CA PHE A 190 8.18 -6.39 9.67
C PHE A 190 8.29 -7.06 11.06
N ARG A 191 7.63 -8.20 11.24
CA ARG A 191 7.69 -8.99 12.48
C ARG A 191 9.06 -9.60 12.73
N GLN A 192 9.70 -10.14 11.70
CA GLN A 192 11.07 -10.67 11.80
C GLN A 192 12.03 -9.58 12.29
N TYR A 193 11.95 -8.36 11.75
CA TYR A 193 12.79 -7.25 12.19
C TYR A 193 12.45 -6.75 13.60
N LEU A 194 11.17 -6.74 14.00
CA LEU A 194 10.81 -6.42 15.39
C LEU A 194 11.38 -7.42 16.40
N CYS A 195 11.39 -8.72 16.07
CA CYS A 195 11.91 -9.75 16.97
C CYS A 195 13.45 -9.71 17.09
N ILE A 196 14.18 -9.25 16.06
CA ILE A 196 15.63 -9.06 16.15
C ILE A 196 15.97 -7.89 17.09
N CYS A 197 15.14 -6.84 17.13
CA CYS A 197 15.37 -5.68 17.99
C CYS A 197 14.93 -5.87 19.47
N ASP A 198 14.25 -6.97 19.80
CA ASP A 198 13.79 -7.30 21.17
C ASP A 198 14.73 -8.30 21.89
N LEU A 199 15.84 -8.69 21.24
CA LEU A 199 16.88 -9.60 21.75
C LEU A 199 18.11 -8.82 22.24
#